data_AF-A0A1Q3C193-F1
#
_entry.id   AF-A0A1Q3C193-F1
#
_cell.length_a   1.000
_cell.length_b   1.000
_cell.length_c   1.000
_cell.angle_alpha   90.00
_cell.angle_beta   90.00
_cell.angle_gamma   90.00
#
_symmetry.space_group_name_H-M   'P 1'
#
loop_
_entity.id
_entity.type
_entity.pdbx_description
1 polymer ?
#
loop_
_entity_poly.entity_id
_entity_poly.type
_entity_poly.pdbx_seq_one_letter_code
_entity_poly.pdbx_strand_id
1 'polypeptide(L)'
;LTYKGTNQAKDTKINRLVHDYELFTMLENENISSMFARFNDIINALIEEAKDLSTLPSDDLLGSLMTHELTMSDQARNEPKKKSIALK
;
A
#
# COMPACT_ATOMS: atom_id res chain seq x y z
N LEU A 1 -19.26 -11.76 -5.83
CA LEU A 1 -17.91 -12.34 -5.62
C LEU A 1 -16.93 -11.20 -5.36
N THR A 2 -16.54 -11.01 -4.09
CA THR A 2 -15.24 -10.48 -3.58
C THR A 2 -14.46 -9.33 -4.26
N TYR A 3 -15.08 -8.40 -4.98
CA TYR A 3 -14.39 -7.22 -5.56
C TYR A 3 -13.73 -6.29 -4.51
N LYS A 4 -14.32 -6.18 -3.31
CA LYS A 4 -13.81 -5.32 -2.22
C LYS A 4 -12.47 -5.80 -1.64
N GLY A 5 -12.21 -7.11 -1.66
CA GLY A 5 -10.99 -7.69 -1.08
C GLY A 5 -9.76 -7.56 -2.00
N THR A 6 -9.98 -7.56 -3.32
CA THR A 6 -8.89 -7.43 -4.30
C THR A 6 -8.32 -6.02 -4.36
N ASN A 7 -9.17 -4.99 -4.26
CA ASN A 7 -8.70 -3.61 -4.39
C ASN A 7 -8.05 -3.09 -3.11
N GLN A 8 -8.57 -3.46 -1.94
CA GLN A 8 -7.91 -3.15 -0.66
C GLN A 8 -6.51 -3.79 -0.57
N ALA A 9 -6.36 -5.03 -1.05
CA ALA A 9 -5.07 -5.71 -1.07
C ALA A 9 -4.07 -5.03 -2.04
N LYS A 10 -4.54 -4.57 -3.21
CA LYS A 10 -3.76 -3.81 -4.19
C LYS A 10 -3.32 -2.45 -3.63
N ASP A 11 -4.24 -1.67 -3.05
CA ASP A 11 -3.93 -0.36 -2.47
C ASP A 11 -2.90 -0.48 -1.33
N THR A 12 -3.05 -1.51 -0.49
CA THR A 12 -2.09 -1.80 0.58
C THR A 12 -0.70 -2.15 0.02
N LYS A 13 -0.65 -2.87 -1.11
CA LYS A 13 0.60 -3.27 -1.76
C LYS A 13 1.30 -2.11 -2.45
N ILE A 14 0.56 -1.25 -3.15
CA ILE A 14 1.10 -0.02 -3.75
C ILE A 14 1.67 0.90 -2.66
N ASN A 15 0.91 1.15 -1.59
CA ASN A 15 1.38 2.01 -0.50
C ASN A 15 2.65 1.48 0.16
N ARG A 16 2.76 0.15 0.35
CA ARG A 16 3.99 -0.47 0.84
C ARG A 16 5.16 -0.23 -0.10
N LEU A 17 4.98 -0.44 -1.40
CA LEU A 17 6.04 -0.26 -2.39
C LEU A 17 6.48 1.20 -2.53
N VAL A 18 5.55 2.14 -2.43
CA VAL A 18 5.84 3.59 -2.38
C VAL A 18 6.68 3.91 -1.15
N HIS A 19 6.31 3.37 0.02
CA HIS A 19 7.09 3.56 1.24
C HIS A 19 8.50 2.96 1.15
N ASP A 20 8.62 1.74 0.59
CA ASP A 20 9.91 1.09 0.35
C ASP A 20 10.80 1.92 -0.60
N TYR A 21 10.21 2.61 -1.59
CA TYR A 21 10.90 3.55 -2.47
C TYR A 21 11.31 4.85 -1.75
N GLU A 22 10.43 5.45 -0.94
CA GLU A 22 10.72 6.67 -0.18
C GLU A 22 11.87 6.48 0.83
N LEU A 23 11.92 5.30 1.47
CA LEU A 23 12.99 4.93 2.39
C LEU A 23 14.21 4.32 1.70
N PHE A 24 14.22 4.26 0.36
CA PHE A 24 15.27 3.57 -0.35
C PHE A 24 16.62 4.29 -0.19
N THR A 25 17.55 3.61 0.47
CA THR A 25 18.94 4.03 0.57
C THR A 25 19.87 2.88 0.21
N MET A 26 21.09 3.23 -0.18
CA MET A 26 22.17 2.27 -0.27
C MET A 26 22.56 1.78 1.13
N LEU A 27 22.83 0.50 1.29
CA LEU A 27 23.26 -0.07 2.57
C LEU A 27 24.78 0.05 2.74
N GLU A 28 25.25 0.10 3.98
CA GLU A 28 26.66 0.40 4.33
C GLU A 28 27.69 -0.54 3.69
N ASN A 29 27.32 -1.78 3.38
CA ASN A 29 28.20 -2.81 2.80
C ASN A 29 27.70 -3.35 1.45
N GLU A 30 26.84 -2.58 0.80
CA GLU A 30 26.28 -2.95 -0.49
C GLU A 30 27.12 -2.37 -1.62
N ASN A 31 27.24 -3.10 -2.73
CA ASN A 31 27.84 -2.54 -3.96
C ASN A 31 26.76 -1.91 -4.85
N ILE A 32 27.18 -1.01 -5.74
CA ILE A 32 26.27 -0.25 -6.61
C ILE A 32 25.36 -1.15 -7.47
N SER A 33 25.86 -2.31 -7.93
CA SER A 33 25.09 -3.23 -8.76
C SER A 33 23.99 -3.92 -7.96
N SER A 34 24.27 -4.34 -6.73
CA SER A 34 23.28 -4.91 -5.80
C SER A 34 22.22 -3.88 -5.41
N MET A 35 22.64 -2.64 -5.13
CA MET A 35 21.71 -1.54 -4.84
C MET A 35 20.78 -1.29 -6.03
N PHE A 36 21.34 -1.19 -7.24
CA PHE A 36 20.56 -0.95 -8.46
C PHE A 36 19.58 -2.09 -8.77
N ALA A 37 19.95 -3.34 -8.47
CA ALA A 37 19.04 -4.47 -8.61
C ALA A 37 17.80 -4.32 -7.69
N ARG A 38 18.01 -4.04 -6.40
CA ARG A 38 16.89 -3.81 -5.46
C ARG A 38 16.02 -2.62 -5.87
N PHE A 39 16.65 -1.55 -6.36
CA PHE A 39 15.92 -0.39 -6.88
C PHE A 39 15.00 -0.79 -8.05
N ASN A 40 15.54 -1.53 -9.03
CA ASN A 40 14.74 -2.01 -10.16
C ASN A 40 13.62 -2.96 -9.72
N ASP A 41 13.85 -3.80 -8.71
CA ASP A 41 12.81 -4.69 -8.19
C ASP A 41 11.61 -3.89 -7.64
N ILE A 42 11.87 -2.80 -6.91
CA ILE A 42 10.81 -1.91 -6.38
C ILE A 42 10.07 -1.21 -7.52
N ILE A 43 10.80 -0.65 -8.49
CA ILE A 43 10.20 0.06 -9.63
C ILE A 43 9.37 -0.89 -10.50
N ASN A 44 9.88 -2.09 -10.78
CA ASN A 44 9.16 -3.09 -11.56
C ASN A 44 7.88 -3.52 -10.84
N ALA A 45 7.94 -3.75 -9.52
CA ALA A 45 6.76 -4.08 -8.74
C ALA A 45 5.71 -2.95 -8.76
N LEU A 46 6.12 -1.69 -8.63
CA LEU A 46 5.23 -0.53 -8.73
C LEU A 46 4.55 -0.44 -10.10
N ILE A 47 5.31 -0.64 -11.18
CA ILE A 47 4.80 -0.60 -12.55
C ILE A 47 3.78 -1.69 -12.78
N GLU A 48 4.06 -2.92 -12.35
CA GLU A 48 3.13 -4.04 -12.52
C GLU A 48 1.83 -3.81 -11.73
N GLU A 49 1.90 -3.37 -10.48
CA GLU A 49 0.70 -3.08 -9.68
C GLU A 49 -0.11 -1.90 -10.25
N ALA A 50 0.54 -0.84 -10.75
CA ALA A 50 -0.14 0.30 -11.36
C ALA A 50 -0.78 -0.05 -12.72
N LYS A 51 -0.12 -0.88 -13.54
CA LYS A 51 -0.72 -1.42 -14.77
C LYS A 51 -1.98 -2.22 -14.44
N ASP A 52 -1.91 -3.06 -13.41
CA ASP A 52 -3.03 -3.88 -12.96
C ASP A 52 -4.20 -3.06 -12.38
N LEU A 53 -3.97 -1.78 -12.05
CA LEU A 53 -5.00 -0.82 -11.68
C LEU A 53 -5.60 -0.14 -12.92
N SER A 54 -4.78 0.16 -13.93
CA SER A 54 -5.22 0.75 -15.21
C SER A 54 -6.04 -0.19 -16.08
N THR A 55 -5.97 -1.51 -15.83
CA THR A 55 -6.79 -2.53 -16.50
C THR A 55 -8.19 -2.66 -15.91
N LEU A 56 -8.44 -2.06 -14.74
CA LEU A 56 -9.78 -2.03 -14.15
C LEU A 56 -10.66 -1.00 -14.91
N PRO A 57 -11.94 -1.32 -15.17
CA PRO A 57 -12.88 -0.34 -15.71
C PRO A 57 -12.97 0.91 -14.82
N SER A 58 -13.22 2.09 -15.41
CA SER A 58 -13.27 3.35 -14.66
C SER A 58 -14.33 3.37 -13.55
N ASP A 59 -15.50 2.77 -13.78
CA ASP A 59 -16.59 2.69 -12.80
C ASP A 59 -16.21 1.83 -11.59
N ASP A 60 -15.41 0.80 -11.86
CA ASP A 60 -14.85 -0.15 -10.90
C ASP A 60 -13.79 0.54 -10.01
N LEU A 61 -12.90 1.32 -10.65
CA LEU A 61 -11.91 2.13 -9.95
C LEU A 61 -12.57 3.19 -9.05
N LEU A 62 -13.60 3.88 -9.56
CA LEU A 62 -14.35 4.88 -8.80
C LEU A 62 -15.08 4.25 -7.61
N GLY A 63 -15.71 3.09 -7.80
CA GLY A 63 -16.36 2.34 -6.71
C GLY A 63 -15.39 1.90 -5.62
N SER A 64 -14.16 1.53 -6.01
CA SER A 64 -13.08 1.18 -5.09
C SER A 64 -12.63 2.37 -4.26
N LEU A 65 -12.41 3.51 -4.91
CA LEU A 65 -11.98 4.74 -4.25
C LEU A 65 -13.01 5.24 -3.24
N MET A 66 -14.28 5.33 -3.63
CA MET A 66 -15.38 5.73 -2.72
C MET A 66 -15.49 4.80 -1.51
N THR A 67 -15.27 3.49 -1.71
CA THR A 67 -15.29 2.52 -0.61
C THR A 67 -14.10 2.69 0.32
N HIS A 68 -12.90 2.93 -0.21
CA HIS A 68 -11.69 3.12 0.59
C HIS A 68 -11.80 4.37 1.45
N GLU A 69 -12.19 5.52 0.88
CA GLU A 69 -12.41 6.76 1.62
C GLU A 69 -13.41 6.58 2.76
N LEU A 70 -14.53 5.89 2.50
CA LEU A 70 -15.52 5.58 3.53
C LEU A 70 -14.90 4.75 4.66
N THR A 71 -14.13 3.70 4.34
CA THR A 71 -13.47 2.86 5.37
C THR A 71 -12.42 3.61 6.18
N MET A 72 -11.63 4.49 5.57
CA MET A 72 -10.65 5.33 6.28
C MET A 72 -11.36 6.29 7.24
N SER A 73 -12.49 6.87 6.81
CA SER A 73 -13.29 7.77 7.64
C SER A 73 -13.96 7.04 8.82
N ASP A 74 -14.40 5.80 8.61
CA ASP A 74 -14.96 4.95 9.67
C ASP A 74 -13.89 4.50 10.67
N GLN A 75 -12.69 4.15 10.21
CA GLN A 75 -11.58 3.79 11.10
C GLN A 75 -11.14 4.98 11.95
N ALA A 76 -11.04 6.19 11.38
CA ALA A 76 -10.72 7.41 12.13
C ALA A 76 -11.75 7.75 13.21
N ARG A 77 -13.04 7.38 13.01
CA ARG A 77 -14.11 7.57 13.99
C ARG A 77 -14.18 6.48 15.06
N ASN A 78 -13.68 5.28 14.75
CA ASN A 78 -13.77 4.09 15.61
C ASN A 78 -12.42 3.66 16.21
N GLU A 79 -11.44 4.56 16.35
CA GLU A 79 -10.22 4.31 17.13
C GLU A 79 -10.60 3.93 18.59
N PRO A 80 -10.37 2.67 19.03
CA PRO A 80 -10.59 2.30 20.41
C PRO A 80 -9.51 2.96 21.26
N LYS A 81 -9.88 4.01 22.01
CA LYS A 81 -9.03 4.57 23.07
C LYS A 81 -8.49 3.42 23.93
N LYS A 82 -7.18 3.16 23.86
CA LYS A 82 -6.49 2.17 24.69
C LYS A 82 -6.91 2.38 26.15
N LYS A 83 -7.73 1.47 26.69
CA LYS A 83 -8.07 1.47 28.12
C LYS A 83 -6.82 1.02 28.86
N SER A 84 -6.11 1.97 29.47
CA SER A 84 -5.05 1.67 30.43
C SER A 84 -5.69 0.93 31.61
N ILE A 85 -5.35 -0.34 31.78
CA ILE A 85 -5.70 -1.10 32.97
C ILE A 85 -4.54 -0.90 33.96
N ALA A 86 -4.73 -0.02 34.93
CA ALA A 86 -3.82 0.08 36.05
C ALA A 86 -4.01 -1.15 36.95
N LEU A 87 -2.96 -1.95 37.12
CA LEU A 87 -2.88 -2.99 38.14
C LEU A 87 -2.44 -2.32 39.45
N LYS A 88 -3.24 -2.50 40.50
CA LYS A 88 -2.98 -2.01 41.85
C LYS A 88 -2.46 -3.14 42.73
#